data_AF-A0A7S0D4X6-F1
#
_entry.id   AF-A0A7S0D4X6-F1
#
_cell.length_a   1.000
_cell.length_b   1.000
_cell.length_c   1.000
_cell.angle_alpha   90.00
_cell.angle_beta   90.00
_cell.angle_gamma   90.00
#
_symmetry.space_group_name_H-M   'P 1'
#
loop_
_entity.id
_entity.type
_entity.pdbx_description
1 polymer ?
#
loop_
_entity_poly.entity_id
_entity_poly.type
_entity_poly.pdbx_seq_one_letter_code
_entity_poly.pdbx_strand_id
1 'polypeptide(L)'
;MSASADVLALASLEVDLSKIEVGQTVTVKWRGKPVFIRRRTPAEIEKEVAVDNGELRDPQADADRAQNPEWLVVVGVCTHLGCVPISNAGDYNGWFCPCHGSHYDASGRIRKGPAPYNLEVPEYKFLDETKMIVG
;
A
#
# COMPACT_ATOMS: atom_id res chain seq x y z
N MET A 1 28.35 -8.52 2.45
CA MET A 1 28.59 -7.12 2.86
C MET A 1 27.41 -6.66 3.68
N SER A 2 27.62 -6.10 4.87
CA SER A 2 26.55 -5.56 5.74
C SER A 2 26.23 -4.11 5.35
N ALA A 3 25.02 -3.66 5.69
CA ALA A 3 24.60 -2.28 5.46
C ALA A 3 25.48 -1.29 6.24
N SER A 4 25.79 -0.15 5.63
CA SER A 4 26.57 0.94 6.24
C SER A 4 25.70 1.78 7.20
N ALA A 5 26.34 2.57 8.08
CA ALA A 5 25.66 3.33 9.12
C ALA A 5 24.65 4.37 8.59
N ASP A 6 24.92 4.96 7.42
CA ASP A 6 24.01 5.84 6.69
C ASP A 6 22.78 5.10 6.12
N VAL A 7 22.94 3.82 5.75
CA VAL A 7 21.82 2.96 5.33
C VAL A 7 20.95 2.57 6.54
N LEU A 8 21.55 2.40 7.72
CA LEU A 8 20.82 2.17 8.98
C LEU A 8 20.09 3.43 9.48
N ALA A 9 20.62 4.63 9.25
CA ALA A 9 19.94 5.88 9.59
C ALA A 9 18.65 6.12 8.76
N LEU A 10 18.53 5.47 7.60
CA LEU A 10 17.32 5.44 6.77
C LEU A 10 16.36 4.28 7.14
N ALA A 11 16.54 3.64 8.30
CA ALA A 11 15.77 2.46 8.70
C ALA A 11 14.27 2.77 8.77
N SER A 12 13.90 3.92 9.32
CA SER A 12 12.53 4.32 9.61
C SER A 12 12.21 5.74 9.11
N LEU A 13 10.96 5.98 8.74
CA LEU A 13 10.45 7.28 8.28
C LEU A 13 9.21 7.68 9.10
N GLU A 14 9.23 8.86 9.71
CA GLU A 14 8.04 9.45 10.33
C GLU A 14 7.18 10.14 9.26
N VAL A 15 5.86 9.95 9.34
CA VAL A 15 4.87 10.53 8.43
C VAL A 15 3.77 11.23 9.22
N ASP A 16 3.49 12.46 8.84
CA ASP A 16 2.39 13.29 9.35
C ASP A 16 1.10 12.99 8.57
N LEU A 17 0.13 12.37 9.24
CA LEU A 17 -1.16 11.94 8.71
C LEU A 17 -2.18 13.08 8.65
N SER A 18 -1.96 14.18 9.38
CA SER A 18 -2.95 15.28 9.50
C SER A 18 -3.26 15.97 8.16
N LYS A 19 -2.34 15.87 7.20
CA LYS A 19 -2.42 16.49 5.88
C LYS A 19 -3.01 15.58 4.80
N ILE A 20 -3.37 14.34 5.16
CA ILE A 20 -3.90 13.37 4.22
C ILE A 20 -5.44 13.38 4.33
N GLU A 21 -6.09 13.81 3.26
CA GLU A 21 -7.54 13.87 3.16
C GLU A 21 -8.14 12.48 2.92
N VAL A 22 -9.40 12.30 3.30
CA VAL A 22 -10.12 11.04 3.08
C VAL A 22 -10.27 10.77 1.57
N GLY A 23 -9.88 9.57 1.14
CA GLY A 23 -9.79 9.17 -0.27
C GLY A 23 -8.45 9.51 -0.95
N GLN A 24 -7.55 10.23 -0.27
CA GLN A 24 -6.25 10.61 -0.80
C GLN A 24 -5.21 9.51 -0.62
N THR A 25 -4.36 9.34 -1.64
CA THR A 25 -3.11 8.58 -1.54
C THR A 25 -1.93 9.55 -1.60
N VAL A 26 -1.06 9.51 -0.59
CA VAL A 26 0.23 10.20 -0.60
C VAL A 26 1.34 9.18 -0.85
N THR A 27 2.37 9.59 -1.59
CA THR A 27 3.57 8.77 -1.84
C THR A 27 4.75 9.36 -1.10
N VAL A 28 5.39 8.57 -0.24
CA VAL A 28 6.63 8.92 0.44
C VAL A 28 7.76 8.01 -0.03
N LYS A 29 9.02 8.42 0.18
CA LYS A 29 10.20 7.61 -0.18
C LYS A 29 10.79 6.99 1.09
N TRP A 30 10.82 5.66 1.15
CA TRP A 30 11.41 4.89 2.25
C TRP A 30 12.34 3.83 1.69
N ARG A 31 13.60 3.78 2.18
CA ARG A 31 14.66 2.86 1.69
C ARG A 31 14.81 2.83 0.16
N GLY A 32 14.67 3.99 -0.48
CA GLY A 32 14.77 4.13 -1.94
C GLY A 32 13.52 3.70 -2.73
N LYS A 33 12.52 3.10 -2.09
CA LYS A 33 11.25 2.68 -2.70
C LYS A 33 10.12 3.70 -2.41
N PRO A 34 9.13 3.85 -3.30
CA PRO A 34 7.90 4.55 -2.95
C PRO A 34 7.09 3.72 -1.95
N VAL A 35 6.46 4.39 -1.00
CA VAL A 35 5.43 3.83 -0.10
C VAL A 35 4.19 4.67 -0.28
N PHE A 36 3.09 4.01 -0.61
CA PHE A 36 1.77 4.61 -0.69
C PHE A 36 1.09 4.55 0.67
N ILE A 37 0.56 5.69 1.08
CA ILE A 37 -0.24 5.84 2.30
C ILE A 37 -1.59 6.36 1.83
N ARG A 38 -2.61 5.50 1.92
CA ARG A 38 -3.98 5.81 1.55
C ARG A 38 -4.84 5.98 2.78
N ARG A 39 -5.50 7.13 2.90
CA ARG A 39 -6.60 7.32 3.85
C ARG A 39 -7.90 6.90 3.17
N ARG A 40 -8.42 5.74 3.54
CA ARG A 40 -9.54 5.10 2.85
C ARG A 40 -10.88 5.71 3.25
N THR A 41 -11.82 5.73 2.32
CA THR A 41 -13.20 6.11 2.62
C THR A 41 -13.95 4.97 3.31
N PRO A 42 -15.03 5.23 4.08
CA PRO A 42 -15.85 4.17 4.66
C PRO A 42 -16.37 3.18 3.60
N ALA A 43 -16.77 3.67 2.42
CA ALA A 43 -17.25 2.84 1.33
C ALA A 43 -16.15 1.94 0.73
N GLU A 44 -14.90 2.40 0.71
CA GLU A 44 -13.77 1.56 0.31
C GLU A 44 -13.52 0.46 1.34
N ILE A 45 -13.54 0.80 2.63
CA ILE A 45 -13.34 -0.18 3.70
C ILE A 45 -14.41 -1.26 3.63
N GLU A 46 -15.68 -0.87 3.54
CA GLU A 46 -16.81 -1.80 3.43
C GLU A 46 -16.67 -2.71 2.20
N LYS A 47 -16.35 -2.12 1.04
CA LYS A 47 -16.13 -2.87 -0.19
C LYS A 47 -14.99 -3.88 -0.06
N GLU A 48 -13.83 -3.47 0.46
CA GLU A 48 -12.65 -4.33 0.51
C GLU A 48 -12.75 -5.43 1.58
N VAL A 49 -13.46 -5.18 2.68
CA VAL A 49 -13.80 -6.17 3.71
C VAL A 49 -14.78 -7.23 3.18
N ALA A 50 -15.70 -6.84 2.29
CA ALA A 50 -16.69 -7.76 1.71
C ALA A 50 -16.17 -8.66 0.58
N VAL A 51 -14.91 -8.47 0.14
CA VAL A 51 -14.32 -9.29 -0.93
C VAL A 51 -14.10 -10.73 -0.44
N ASP A 52 -14.56 -11.71 -1.22
CA ASP A 52 -14.26 -13.12 -0.98
C ASP A 52 -12.79 -13.43 -1.28
N ASN A 53 -12.08 -13.92 -0.27
CA ASN A 53 -10.69 -14.32 -0.39
C ASN A 53 -10.46 -15.47 -1.39
N GLY A 54 -11.48 -16.31 -1.64
CA GLY A 54 -11.39 -17.42 -2.58
C GLY A 54 -11.26 -16.99 -4.05
N GLU A 55 -11.65 -15.75 -4.38
CA GLU A 55 -11.54 -15.20 -5.73
C GLU A 55 -10.19 -14.49 -5.98
N LEU A 56 -9.37 -14.34 -4.94
CA LEU A 56 -8.10 -13.63 -5.01
C LEU A 56 -6.97 -14.56 -5.44
N ARG A 57 -6.09 -14.04 -6.31
CA ARG A 57 -4.86 -14.75 -6.71
C ARG A 57 -3.91 -14.98 -5.53
N ASP A 58 -3.82 -13.99 -4.65
CA ASP A 58 -3.00 -14.00 -3.44
C ASP A 58 -3.95 -13.74 -2.25
N PRO A 59 -4.59 -14.80 -1.70
CA PRO A 59 -5.65 -14.66 -0.72
C PRO A 59 -5.18 -13.98 0.57
N GLN A 60 -5.76 -12.82 0.85
CA GLN A 60 -5.49 -12.09 2.09
C GLN A 60 -6.69 -11.21 2.44
N ALA A 61 -7.16 -11.31 3.68
CA ALA A 61 -8.25 -10.46 4.16
C ALA A 61 -7.75 -9.01 4.34
N ASP A 62 -8.65 -8.04 4.25
CA ASP A 62 -8.30 -6.64 4.44
C ASP A 62 -7.74 -6.36 5.85
N ALA A 63 -8.31 -7.02 6.86
CA ALA A 63 -7.89 -6.91 8.26
C ALA A 63 -6.45 -7.37 8.51
N ASP A 64 -5.92 -8.27 7.67
CA ASP A 64 -4.54 -8.75 7.78
C ASP A 64 -3.54 -7.78 7.14
N ARG A 65 -4.03 -6.80 6.37
CA ARG A 65 -3.22 -5.86 5.58
C ARG A 65 -3.19 -4.46 6.17
N ALA A 66 -4.24 -4.07 6.89
CA ALA A 66 -4.36 -2.75 7.51
C ALA A 66 -4.57 -2.88 9.02
N GLN A 67 -3.61 -2.44 9.83
CA GLN A 67 -3.72 -2.41 11.30
C GLN A 67 -4.88 -1.53 11.78
N ASN A 68 -5.14 -0.45 11.05
CA ASN A 68 -6.31 0.41 11.20
C ASN A 68 -7.03 0.46 9.84
N PRO A 69 -8.32 0.11 9.75
CA PRO A 69 -9.05 0.11 8.49
C PRO A 69 -9.04 1.45 7.75
N GLU A 70 -8.92 2.59 8.41
CA GLU A 70 -8.83 3.90 7.75
C GLU A 70 -7.53 4.06 6.94
N TRP A 71 -6.45 3.35 7.29
CA TRP A 71 -5.12 3.58 6.75
C TRP A 71 -4.55 2.32 6.11
N LEU A 72 -4.39 2.36 4.79
CA LEU A 72 -3.61 1.36 4.08
C LEU A 72 -2.22 1.90 3.77
N VAL A 73 -1.20 1.11 4.12
CA VAL A 73 0.21 1.41 3.85
C VAL A 73 0.78 0.28 3.02
N VAL A 74 1.26 0.57 1.82
CA VAL A 74 1.85 -0.43 0.91
C VAL A 74 3.08 0.11 0.20
N VAL A 75 4.06 -0.75 -0.04
CA VAL A 75 5.21 -0.42 -0.89
C VAL A 75 4.72 -0.29 -2.33
N GLY A 76 4.95 0.87 -2.94
CA GLY A 76 4.50 1.23 -4.29
C GLY A 76 5.32 0.60 -5.41
N VAL A 77 5.73 -0.65 -5.25
CA VAL A 77 6.53 -1.41 -6.20
C VAL A 77 5.70 -2.58 -6.70
N CYS A 78 5.34 -2.55 -7.98
CA CYS A 78 4.56 -3.60 -8.61
C CYS A 78 5.29 -4.93 -8.51
N THR A 79 4.62 -5.97 -8.00
CA THR A 79 5.23 -7.29 -7.75
C THR A 79 5.50 -8.10 -9.02
N HIS A 80 5.08 -7.59 -10.19
CA HIS A 80 5.48 -8.17 -11.47
C HIS A 80 6.98 -7.94 -11.74
N LEU A 81 7.37 -6.70 -12.06
CA LEU A 81 8.73 -6.34 -12.47
C LEU A 81 9.20 -4.97 -11.90
N GLY A 82 8.57 -4.50 -10.84
CA GLY A 82 9.09 -3.38 -10.05
C GLY A 82 8.70 -1.96 -10.49
N CYS A 83 7.85 -1.78 -11.50
CA CYS A 83 7.31 -0.46 -11.87
C CYS A 83 6.51 0.16 -10.71
N VAL A 84 6.35 1.49 -10.71
CA VAL A 84 5.50 2.21 -9.75
C VAL A 84 4.06 2.28 -10.26
N PRO A 85 3.07 1.68 -9.57
CA PRO A 85 1.66 1.79 -9.95
C PRO A 85 1.12 3.22 -9.79
N ILE A 86 0.16 3.59 -10.63
CA ILE A 86 -0.56 4.86 -10.59
C ILE A 86 -1.75 4.71 -9.63
N SER A 87 -1.87 5.60 -8.64
CA SER A 87 -2.97 5.63 -7.68
C SER A 87 -4.31 6.04 -8.33
N ASN A 88 -5.43 5.62 -7.73
CA ASN A 88 -6.79 5.95 -8.17
C ASN A 88 -7.06 5.60 -9.65
N ALA A 89 -6.45 4.51 -10.12
CA ALA A 89 -6.52 4.09 -11.52
C ALA A 89 -6.76 2.59 -11.65
N GLY A 90 -7.21 2.19 -12.84
CA GLY A 90 -7.55 0.82 -13.18
C GLY A 90 -8.93 0.39 -12.65
N ASP A 91 -9.37 -0.77 -13.12
CA ASP A 91 -10.72 -1.33 -12.93
C ASP A 91 -11.21 -1.45 -11.47
N TYR A 92 -10.32 -1.39 -10.48
CA TYR A 92 -10.64 -1.61 -9.06
C TYR A 92 -10.47 -0.37 -8.18
N ASN A 93 -10.17 0.80 -8.76
CA ASN A 93 -9.99 2.08 -8.05
C ASN A 93 -8.93 2.08 -6.93
N GLY A 94 -7.98 1.15 -6.98
CA GLY A 94 -6.80 1.15 -6.12
C GLY A 94 -5.59 1.70 -6.88
N TRP A 95 -4.85 0.79 -7.52
CA TRP A 95 -3.68 1.13 -8.30
C TRP A 95 -3.60 0.41 -9.64
N PHE A 96 -3.06 1.08 -10.65
CA PHE A 96 -2.82 0.52 -11.96
C PHE A 96 -1.35 0.60 -12.36
N CYS A 97 -0.73 -0.53 -12.68
CA CYS A 97 0.61 -0.58 -13.23
C CYS A 97 0.55 -0.57 -14.77
N PRO A 98 0.93 0.53 -15.44
CA PRO A 98 0.82 0.67 -16.89
C PRO A 98 1.81 -0.20 -17.67
N CYS A 99 2.86 -0.71 -17.03
CA CYS A 99 3.91 -1.47 -17.70
C CYS A 99 3.36 -2.74 -18.39
N HIS A 100 2.48 -3.47 -17.71
CA HIS A 100 1.91 -4.73 -18.22
C HIS A 100 0.44 -4.94 -17.80
N GLY A 101 -0.24 -3.87 -17.37
CA GLY A 101 -1.67 -3.91 -17.04
C GLY A 101 -2.02 -4.68 -15.76
N SER A 102 -1.25 -4.51 -14.69
CA SER A 102 -1.64 -5.07 -13.37
C SER A 102 -2.56 -4.10 -12.64
N HIS A 103 -3.70 -4.60 -12.15
CA HIS A 103 -4.69 -3.83 -11.42
C HIS A 103 -4.75 -4.30 -9.97
N TYR A 104 -4.61 -3.36 -9.04
CA TYR A 104 -4.72 -3.58 -7.62
C TYR A 104 -5.97 -2.88 -7.08
N ASP A 105 -6.65 -3.51 -6.12
CA ASP A 105 -7.78 -2.90 -5.42
C ASP A 105 -7.34 -1.92 -4.31
N ALA A 106 -8.30 -1.34 -3.59
CA ALA A 106 -8.02 -0.35 -2.55
C ALA A 106 -7.42 -0.96 -1.27
N SER A 107 -7.27 -2.28 -1.20
CA SER A 107 -6.46 -3.02 -0.21
C SER A 107 -5.03 -3.30 -0.73
N GLY A 108 -4.72 -2.92 -1.98
CA GLY A 108 -3.44 -3.19 -2.63
C GLY A 108 -3.31 -4.64 -3.10
N ARG A 109 -4.42 -5.38 -3.21
CA ARG A 109 -4.43 -6.78 -3.64
C ARG A 109 -4.49 -6.88 -5.15
N ILE A 110 -3.76 -7.83 -5.73
CA ILE A 110 -3.75 -8.03 -7.18
C ILE A 110 -5.07 -8.67 -7.64
N ARG A 111 -5.74 -8.02 -8.59
CA ARG A 111 -7.03 -8.48 -9.13
C ARG A 111 -6.97 -8.92 -10.59
N LYS A 112 -6.11 -8.27 -11.38
CA LYS A 112 -5.98 -8.51 -12.83
C LYS A 112 -4.57 -8.21 -13.32
N GLY A 113 -4.15 -8.89 -14.38
CA GLY A 113 -2.83 -8.72 -15.00
C GLY A 113 -1.79 -9.73 -14.50
N PRO A 114 -0.51 -9.56 -14.86
CA PRO A 114 0.53 -10.57 -14.64
C PRO A 114 1.22 -10.56 -13.28
N ALA A 115 1.00 -9.55 -12.43
CA ALA A 115 1.63 -9.52 -11.11
C ALA A 115 1.24 -10.75 -10.26
N PRO A 116 2.20 -11.50 -9.68
CA PRO A 116 1.89 -12.72 -8.95
C PRO A 116 1.31 -12.47 -7.54
N TYR A 117 1.68 -11.35 -6.90
CA TYR A 117 1.40 -11.09 -5.49
C TYR A 117 0.76 -9.73 -5.25
N ASN A 118 0.12 -9.56 -4.10
CA ASN A 118 -0.37 -8.28 -3.59
C ASN A 118 0.78 -7.29 -3.37
N LEU A 119 0.50 -5.98 -3.33
CA LEU A 119 1.49 -5.00 -2.90
C LEU A 119 1.93 -5.29 -1.46
N GLU A 120 3.24 -5.22 -1.23
CA GLU A 120 3.86 -5.48 0.07
C GLU A 120 3.38 -4.46 1.11
N VAL A 121 2.96 -4.93 2.29
CA VAL A 121 2.71 -4.07 3.44
C VAL A 121 4.03 -3.96 4.21
N PRO A 122 4.66 -2.77 4.33
CA PRO A 122 5.87 -2.63 5.11
C PRO A 122 5.57 -2.76 6.60
N GLU A 123 6.59 -2.92 7.44
CA GLU A 123 6.42 -2.71 8.87
C GLU A 123 6.10 -1.23 9.13
N TYR A 124 5.09 -0.95 9.94
CA TYR A 124 4.75 0.39 10.37
C TYR A 124 4.03 0.36 11.71
N LYS A 125 3.99 1.50 12.40
CA LYS A 125 3.26 1.68 13.65
C LYS A 125 2.73 3.11 13.77
N PHE A 126 1.56 3.26 14.39
CA PHE A 126 1.05 4.56 14.80
C PHE A 126 1.76 4.98 16.09
N LEU A 127 2.25 6.22 16.12
CA LEU A 127 2.75 6.84 17.36
C LEU A 127 1.60 7.52 18.12
N ASP A 128 0.73 8.19 17.36
CA ASP A 128 -0.48 8.85 17.80
C ASP A 128 -1.49 8.93 16.62
N GLU A 129 -2.61 9.63 16.81
CA GLU A 129 -3.65 9.78 15.78
C GLU A 129 -3.19 10.52 14.51
N THR A 130 -2.10 11.29 14.60
CA THR A 130 -1.58 12.15 13.55
C THR A 130 -0.24 11.71 13.00
N LYS A 131 0.42 10.72 13.60
CA LYS A 131 1.78 10.31 13.25
C LYS A 131 1.95 8.81 13.13
N MET A 132 2.68 8.42 12.10
CA MET A 132 3.03 7.04 11.81
C MET A 132 4.52 6.91 11.53
N ILE A 133 5.13 5.82 11.95
CA ILE A 133 6.48 5.42 11.53
C ILE A 133 6.36 4.26 10.54
N VAL A 134 7.05 4.35 9.41
CA VAL A 134 7.27 3.26 8.46
C VAL A 134 8.71 2.76 8.59
N GLY A 135 8.87 1.46 8.86
CA GLY A 135 10.15 0.76 9.03
C GLY A 135 10.77 0.82 10.41
#